data_AF-T0R9C9-F1
#
_entry.id   AF-T0R9C9-F1
#
_cell.length_a   1.000
_cell.length_b   1.000
_cell.length_c   1.000
_cell.angle_alpha   90.00
_cell.angle_beta   90.00
_cell.angle_gamma   90.00
#
_symmetry.space_group_name_H-M   'P 1'
#
loop_
_entity.id
_entity.type
_entity.pdbx_description
1 polymer ?
#
loop_
_entity_poly.entity_id
_entity_poly.type
_entity_poly.pdbx_seq_one_letter_code
_entity_poly.pdbx_strand_id
1 'polypeptide(L)'
;MIENQESIQLINTAIIKGKEKRIDTTYEERLNQACNSSAIKSISTAISLLAEQEKISYDQAAIQIVETIKELDKIWSDYVLMEGINNIKKMLKESKTHH
;
A
#
# COMPACT_ATOMS: atom_id res chain seq x y z
N MET A 1 -29.91 -9.42 43.55
CA MET A 1 -30.31 -9.17 42.15
C MET A 1 -29.63 -7.95 41.50
N ILE A 2 -28.94 -7.08 42.25
CA ILE A 2 -28.29 -5.86 41.72
C ILE A 2 -26.92 -6.16 41.08
N GLU A 3 -26.11 -7.05 41.68
CA GLU A 3 -24.77 -7.43 41.16
C GLU A 3 -24.77 -8.01 39.74
N ASN A 4 -25.86 -8.71 39.37
CA ASN A 4 -25.98 -9.31 38.04
C ASN A 4 -26.20 -8.25 36.95
N GLN A 5 -26.91 -7.16 37.26
CA GLN A 5 -27.15 -6.09 36.27
C GLN A 5 -25.90 -5.23 36.04
N GLU A 6 -25.14 -4.92 37.09
CA GLU A 6 -23.86 -4.20 36.97
C GLU A 6 -22.83 -5.04 36.19
N SER A 7 -22.75 -6.34 36.48
CA SER A 7 -21.88 -7.26 35.74
C SER A 7 -22.26 -7.35 34.27
N ILE A 8 -23.56 -7.45 33.96
CA ILE A 8 -24.06 -7.46 32.57
C ILE A 8 -23.77 -6.12 31.88
N GLN A 9 -23.89 -5.00 32.59
CA GLN A 9 -23.61 -3.67 32.04
C GLN A 9 -22.13 -3.49 31.72
N LEU A 10 -21.23 -3.93 32.60
CA LEU A 10 -19.78 -3.93 32.36
C LEU A 10 -19.40 -4.82 31.16
N ILE A 11 -20.01 -6.00 31.06
CA ILE A 11 -19.79 -6.92 29.93
C ILE A 11 -20.29 -6.28 28.62
N ASN A 12 -21.47 -5.69 28.62
CA ASN A 12 -22.02 -5.01 27.44
C ASN A 12 -21.18 -3.81 27.03
N THR A 13 -20.70 -3.01 27.98
CA THR A 13 -19.75 -1.92 27.71
C THR A 13 -18.43 -2.44 27.15
N ALA A 14 -17.90 -3.55 27.66
CA ALA A 14 -16.68 -4.17 27.13
C ALA A 14 -16.88 -4.72 25.71
N ILE A 15 -18.04 -5.31 25.41
CA ILE A 15 -18.40 -5.79 24.07
C ILE A 15 -18.56 -4.62 23.10
N ILE A 16 -19.22 -3.54 23.51
CA ILE A 16 -19.39 -2.33 22.69
C ILE A 16 -18.05 -1.65 22.44
N LYS A 17 -17.22 -1.41 23.48
CA LYS A 17 -15.87 -0.87 23.32
C LYS A 17 -14.95 -1.78 22.50
N GLY A 18 -15.10 -3.10 22.65
CA GLY A 18 -14.38 -4.09 21.85
C GLY A 18 -14.81 -4.11 20.37
N LYS A 19 -16.06 -3.73 20.08
CA LYS A 19 -16.59 -3.56 18.71
C LYS A 19 -16.27 -2.16 18.13
N GLU A 20 -16.19 -1.11 18.95
CA GLU A 20 -15.71 0.22 18.53
C GLU A 20 -14.24 0.17 18.14
N LYS A 21 -13.40 -0.60 18.84
CA LYS A 21 -12.01 -0.88 18.42
C LYS A 21 -11.89 -1.65 17.09
N ARG A 22 -12.99 -2.25 16.60
CA ARG A 22 -13.07 -2.93 15.30
C ARG A 22 -13.52 -2.01 14.15
N ILE A 23 -13.66 -0.71 14.39
CA ILE A 23 -13.63 0.27 13.31
C ILE A 23 -12.15 0.49 12.96
N ASP A 24 -11.63 -0.43 12.16
CA ASP A 24 -10.43 -0.36 11.30
C ASP A 24 -9.25 0.55 11.70
N THR A 25 -8.86 0.52 12.97
CA THR A 25 -7.62 1.14 13.47
C THR A 25 -6.38 0.70 12.68
N THR A 26 -6.44 -0.48 12.04
CA THR A 26 -5.40 -1.02 11.16
C THR A 26 -5.12 -0.18 9.91
N TYR A 27 -6.12 0.44 9.27
CA TYR A 27 -5.86 1.26 8.08
C TYR A 27 -5.26 2.62 8.45
N GLU A 28 -5.83 3.30 9.45
CA GLU A 28 -5.29 4.57 9.93
C GLU A 28 -3.89 4.39 10.48
N GLU A 29 -3.63 3.33 11.25
CA GLU A 29 -2.31 3.02 11.79
C GLU A 29 -1.29 2.71 10.68
N ARG A 30 -1.67 1.91 9.67
CA ARG A 30 -0.80 1.64 8.51
C ARG A 30 -0.52 2.89 7.68
N LEU A 31 -1.52 3.73 7.47
CA LEU A 31 -1.36 5.01 6.77
C LEU A 31 -0.43 5.94 7.56
N ASN A 32 -0.67 6.05 8.87
CA ASN A 32 0.12 6.89 9.75
C ASN A 32 1.57 6.41 9.83
N GLN A 33 1.81 5.10 9.88
CA GLN A 33 3.15 4.51 9.81
C GLN A 33 3.84 4.81 8.47
N ALA A 34 3.12 4.66 7.35
CA ALA A 34 3.65 4.96 6.03
C ALA A 34 4.04 6.44 5.91
N CYS A 35 3.15 7.36 6.27
CA CYS A 35 3.35 8.81 6.24
C CYS A 35 4.50 9.28 7.15
N ASN A 36 4.72 8.63 8.29
CA ASN A 36 5.79 8.98 9.23
C ASN A 36 7.12 8.26 8.95
N SER A 37 7.20 7.43 7.91
CA SER A 37 8.41 6.71 7.57
C SER A 37 9.55 7.65 7.16
N SER A 38 10.79 7.23 7.42
CA SER A 38 11.99 7.93 6.93
C SER A 38 12.06 8.00 5.40
N ALA A 39 11.44 7.04 4.72
CA ALA A 39 11.29 7.05 3.26
C ALA A 39 10.44 8.24 2.80
N ILE A 40 9.29 8.51 3.42
CA ILE A 40 8.46 9.68 3.08
C ILE A 40 9.20 11.00 3.34
N LYS A 41 10.00 11.09 4.41
CA LYS A 41 10.85 12.27 4.65
C LYS A 41 11.86 12.49 3.51
N SER A 42 12.51 11.41 3.06
CA SER A 42 13.47 11.48 1.95
C SER A 42 12.78 11.84 0.63
N ILE A 43 11.57 11.32 0.39
CA ILE A 43 10.75 11.68 -0.77
C ILE A 43 10.35 13.15 -0.72
N SER A 44 10.01 13.71 0.45
CA SER A 44 9.73 15.14 0.61
C SER A 44 10.92 16.03 0.25
N THR A 45 12.14 15.61 0.60
CA THR A 45 13.37 16.29 0.14
C THR A 45 13.53 16.19 -1.38
N ALA A 46 13.28 15.03 -1.98
CA ALA A 46 13.34 14.85 -3.43
C ALA A 46 12.31 15.71 -4.18
N ILE A 47 11.09 15.83 -3.64
CA ILE A 47 10.05 16.74 -4.17
C ILE A 47 10.56 18.18 -4.18
N SER A 48 11.20 18.61 -3.09
CA SER A 48 11.72 19.98 -2.97
C SER A 48 12.83 20.25 -3.97
N LEU A 49 13.77 19.30 -4.09
CA LEU A 49 14.85 19.37 -5.07
C LEU A 49 14.30 19.44 -6.50
N LEU A 50 13.32 18.59 -6.83
CA LEU A 50 12.74 18.54 -8.17
C LEU A 50 11.99 19.84 -8.51
N ALA A 51 11.22 20.38 -7.56
CA ALA A 51 10.52 21.65 -7.72
C ALA A 51 11.51 22.80 -8.03
N GLU A 52 12.64 22.85 -7.33
CA GLU A 52 13.71 23.83 -7.59
C GLU A 52 14.37 23.63 -8.95
N GLN A 53 14.71 22.38 -9.30
CA GLN A 53 15.40 22.04 -10.54
C GLN A 53 14.56 22.34 -11.79
N GLU A 54 13.28 21.96 -11.77
CA GLU A 54 12.38 22.14 -12.91
C GLU A 54 11.62 23.46 -12.88
N LYS A 55 11.78 24.27 -11.82
CA LYS A 55 11.07 25.55 -11.61
C LYS A 55 9.55 25.39 -11.67
N ILE A 56 9.04 24.36 -11.00
CA ILE A 56 7.62 24.02 -10.89
C ILE A 56 7.14 24.14 -9.45
N SER A 57 5.83 24.05 -9.20
CA SER A 57 5.32 24.03 -7.83
C SER A 57 5.66 22.71 -7.12
N TYR A 58 5.71 22.74 -5.79
CA TYR A 58 5.88 21.53 -4.97
C TYR A 58 4.81 20.48 -5.26
N ASP A 59 3.56 20.91 -5.50
CA ASP A 59 2.46 20.02 -5.85
C ASP A 59 2.70 19.32 -7.20
N GLN A 60 3.19 20.06 -8.20
CA GLN A 60 3.53 19.50 -9.51
C GLN A 60 4.68 18.49 -9.41
N ALA A 61 5.75 18.83 -8.67
CA ALA A 61 6.86 17.93 -8.43
C ALA A 61 6.44 16.65 -7.68
N ALA A 62 5.54 16.77 -6.69
CA ALA A 62 4.99 15.62 -5.96
C ALA A 62 4.19 14.68 -6.87
N ILE A 63 3.34 15.23 -7.73
CA ILE A 63 2.57 14.47 -8.72
C ILE A 63 3.53 13.71 -9.64
N GLN A 64 4.52 14.40 -10.20
CA GLN A 64 5.49 13.82 -11.15
C GLN A 64 6.30 12.67 -10.54
N ILE A 65 6.78 12.80 -9.30
CA ILE A 65 7.49 11.72 -8.60
C ILE A 65 6.58 10.51 -8.39
N VAL A 66 5.36 10.72 -7.91
CA VAL A 66 4.41 9.63 -7.65
C VAL A 66 4.03 8.90 -8.94
N GLU A 67 3.75 9.63 -10.02
CA GLU A 67 3.43 9.05 -11.32
C GLU A 67 4.60 8.26 -11.90
N THR A 68 5.82 8.79 -11.79
CA THR A 68 7.03 8.10 -12.26
C THR A 68 7.24 6.75 -11.54
N ILE A 69 7.05 6.71 -10.22
CA ILE A 69 7.17 5.46 -9.44
C ILE A 69 6.08 4.46 -9.82
N LYS A 70 4.84 4.92 -10.03
CA LYS A 70 3.73 4.06 -10.45
C LYS A 70 3.94 3.47 -11.84
N GLU A 71 4.42 4.28 -12.78
CA GLU A 71 4.71 3.80 -14.13
C GLU A 71 5.86 2.78 -14.10
N LEU A 72 6.87 2.99 -13.26
CA LEU A 72 7.94 2.01 -13.06
C LEU A 72 7.41 0.66 -12.56
N ASP A 73 6.54 0.66 -11.54
CA ASP A 73 5.92 -0.56 -11.01
C ASP A 73 5.09 -1.30 -12.07
N LYS A 74 4.37 -0.55 -12.90
CA LYS A 74 3.61 -1.09 -14.03
C LYS A 74 4.53 -1.71 -15.09
N ILE A 75 5.58 -1.01 -15.50
CA ILE A 75 6.57 -1.52 -16.46
C ILE A 75 7.16 -2.85 -15.97
N TRP A 76 7.52 -2.93 -14.69
CA TRP A 76 8.04 -4.17 -14.10
C TRP A 76 7.00 -5.29 -14.07
N SER A 77 5.75 -4.97 -13.74
CA SER A 77 4.65 -5.93 -13.76
C SER A 77 4.43 -6.51 -15.17
N ASP A 78 4.41 -5.65 -16.19
CA ASP A 78 4.27 -6.03 -17.59
C ASP A 78 5.47 -6.89 -18.05
N TYR A 79 6.69 -6.51 -17.65
CA TYR A 79 7.90 -7.26 -17.96
C TYR A 79 7.88 -8.68 -17.38
N VAL A 80 7.57 -8.81 -16.08
CA VAL A 80 7.48 -10.12 -15.42
C VAL A 80 6.39 -10.99 -16.05
N LEU A 81 5.25 -10.40 -16.40
CA LEU A 81 4.18 -11.11 -17.10
C LEU A 81 4.66 -11.63 -18.46
N MET A 82 5.35 -10.79 -19.23
CA MET A 82 5.85 -11.14 -20.55
C MET A 82 6.91 -12.26 -20.49
N GLU A 83 7.80 -12.22 -19.50
CA GLU A 83 8.75 -13.31 -19.22
C GLU A 83 8.06 -14.60 -18.81
N GLY A 84 7.03 -14.52 -17.97
CA GLY A 84 6.18 -15.66 -17.62
C GLY A 84 5.51 -16.29 -18.85
N ILE A 85 4.95 -15.46 -19.74
CA ILE A 85 4.35 -15.91 -21.01
C ILE A 85 5.40 -16.58 -21.91
N ASN A 86 6.61 -16.03 -21.99
CA ASN A 86 7.69 -16.60 -22.78
C ASN A 86 8.09 -17.99 -22.27
N ASN A 87 8.18 -18.17 -20.95
CA ASN A 87 8.43 -19.46 -20.32
C ASN A 87 7.33 -20.48 -20.64
N ILE A 88 6.05 -20.09 -20.53
CA ILE A 88 4.92 -20.97 -20.89
C ILE A 88 4.99 -21.38 -22.37
N LYS A 89 5.25 -20.43 -23.28
CA LYS A 89 5.40 -20.70 -24.71
C LYS A 89 6.55 -21.68 -24.99
N LYS A 90 7.66 -21.57 -24.27
CA LYS A 90 8.81 -22.46 -24.40
C LYS A 90 8.43 -23.89 -23.99
N MET A 91 7.81 -24.06 -22.83
CA MET A 91 7.32 -25.37 -22.36
C MET A 91 6.34 -26.02 -23.34
N LEU A 92 5.43 -25.23 -23.94
CA LEU A 92 4.46 -25.73 -24.93
C LEU A 92 5.10 -26.11 -26.27
N LYS A 93 6.24 -25.51 -26.65
CA LYS A 93 6.99 -25.88 -27.86
C LYS A 93 7.82 -27.14 -27.63
N GLU A 94 8.44 -27.26 -26.46
CA GLU A 94 9.22 -28.43 -26.05
C GLU A 94 8.33 -29.68 -25.91
N SER A 95 7.13 -29.55 -25.36
CA SER A 95 6.19 -30.68 -25.26
C SER A 95 5.68 -31.18 -26.62
N LYS A 96 5.61 -30.31 -27.63
CA LYS A 96 5.23 -30.68 -29.01
C LYS A 96 6.34 -31.35 -29.81
N THR A 97 7.59 -31.31 -29.35
CA THR A 97 8.75 -31.93 -30.04
C THR A 97 9.09 -33.32 -29.51
N HIS A 98 8.31 -33.86 -28.56
CA HIS A 98 8.45 -35.21 -28.01
C HIS A 98 7.25 -36.13 -28.33
N HIS A 99 6.61 -35.91 -29.49
CA HIS A 99 5.63 -36.82 -30.09
C HIS A 99 6.00 -37.14 -31.53
#